data_AF-A0A2M7U5I5-F1
#
_entry.id   AF-A0A2M7U5I5-F1
#
_cell.length_a   1.000
_cell.length_b   1.000
_cell.length_c   1.000
_cell.angle_alpha   90.00
_cell.angle_beta   90.00
_cell.angle_gamma   90.00
#
_symmetry.space_group_name_H-M   'P 1'
#
loop_
_entity.id
_entity.type
_entity.pdbx_description
1 polymer ?
#
loop_
_entity_poly.entity_id
_entity_poly.type
_entity_poly.pdbx_seq_one_letter_code
_entity_poly.pdbx_strand_id
1 'polypeptide(L)'
;MNEMIKKSNPMIVIGIVVVMVLLIVGYFMMNGNGESMENEGKTESVSELMMEEDQSITNENMMNENQIEGVTTIEVNAGSFYYEPTVMKAKKGDKIRLVFYSIDMMHDFNIDELGVKVPVTKAGVTSTIEFTADTVGTFEYYCSVGNHRAQGQVGTLIIE
;
A
#
# COMPACT_ATOMS: atom_id res chain seq x y z
N MET A 1 18.09 47.24 -42.01
CA MET A 1 17.83 45.78 -41.96
C MET A 1 16.44 45.62 -41.40
N ASN A 2 15.42 45.61 -42.26
CA ASN A 2 14.04 45.44 -41.82
C ASN A 2 13.71 43.95 -41.84
N GLU A 3 13.62 43.36 -40.66
CA GLU A 3 13.08 42.01 -40.50
C GLU A 3 11.61 41.99 -40.91
N MET A 4 11.34 41.25 -41.99
CA MET A 4 9.99 40.89 -42.38
C MET A 4 9.46 39.86 -41.39
N ILE A 5 8.72 40.29 -40.36
CA ILE A 5 7.92 39.39 -39.54
C ILE A 5 6.79 38.86 -40.44
N LYS A 6 7.02 37.68 -41.00
CA LYS A 6 6.04 36.96 -41.82
C LYS A 6 4.87 36.58 -40.91
N LYS A 7 3.75 37.28 -41.07
CA LYS A 7 2.47 37.00 -40.40
C LYS A 7 2.08 35.55 -40.71
N SER A 8 2.29 34.66 -39.74
CA SER A 8 1.94 33.25 -39.88
C SER A 8 0.42 33.09 -39.78
N ASN A 9 -0.15 32.35 -40.74
CA ASN A 9 -1.57 32.10 -40.76
C ASN A 9 -1.95 31.29 -39.51
N PRO A 10 -3.00 31.68 -38.77
CA PRO A 10 -3.35 31.02 -37.52
C PRO A 10 -3.60 29.51 -37.71
N MET A 11 -4.12 29.10 -38.87
CA MET A 11 -4.32 27.67 -39.21
C MET A 11 -3.01 26.89 -39.35
N ILE A 12 -1.93 27.53 -39.81
CA ILE A 12 -0.60 26.89 -39.92
C ILE A 12 0.00 26.72 -38.52
N VAL A 13 -0.17 27.71 -37.65
CA VAL A 13 0.29 27.63 -36.26
C VAL A 13 -0.48 26.56 -35.48
N ILE A 14 -1.81 26.49 -35.65
CA ILE A 14 -2.65 25.43 -35.06
C ILE A 14 -2.22 24.06 -35.57
N GLY A 15 -1.97 23.92 -36.88
CA GLY A 15 -1.49 22.66 -37.46
C GLY A 15 -0.15 22.20 -36.85
N ILE A 16 0.82 23.11 -36.68
CA ILE A 16 2.12 22.80 -36.08
C ILE A 16 1.96 22.37 -34.61
N VAL A 17 1.11 23.07 -33.85
CA VAL A 17 0.86 22.73 -32.43
C VAL A 17 0.22 21.35 -32.30
N VAL A 18 -0.77 21.02 -33.14
CA VAL A 18 -1.41 19.70 -33.14
C VAL A 18 -0.40 18.59 -33.47
N VAL A 19 0.45 18.80 -34.47
CA VAL A 19 1.50 17.83 -34.83
C VAL A 19 2.50 17.64 -33.69
N MET A 20 2.93 18.73 -33.03
CA MET A 20 3.84 18.65 -31.89
C MET A 20 3.23 17.90 -30.70
N VAL A 21 1.94 18.12 -30.41
CA VAL A 21 1.23 17.40 -29.35
C VAL A 21 1.11 15.90 -29.67
N LEU A 22 0.79 15.55 -30.92
CA LEU A 22 0.70 14.14 -31.35
C LEU A 22 2.06 13.42 -31.24
N LEU A 23 3.16 14.11 -31.58
CA LEU A 23 4.50 13.55 -31.44
C LEU A 23 4.91 13.34 -29.97
N ILE A 24 4.53 14.27 -29.08
CA ILE A 24 4.79 14.14 -27.64
C ILE A 24 4.00 12.98 -27.03
N VAL A 25 2.72 12.84 -27.38
CA VAL A 25 1.87 11.72 -26.93
C VAL A 25 2.39 10.39 -27.48
N GLY A 26 2.77 10.34 -28.76
CA GLY A 26 3.37 9.15 -29.37
C GLY A 26 4.67 8.74 -28.69
N TYR A 27 5.55 9.70 -28.39
CA TYR A 27 6.78 9.46 -27.64
C TYR A 27 6.50 8.90 -26.24
N PHE A 28 5.50 9.43 -25.53
CA PHE A 28 5.13 8.95 -24.20
C PHE A 28 4.48 7.55 -24.22
N MET A 29 3.71 7.23 -25.26
CA MET A 29 3.18 5.88 -25.48
C MET A 29 4.26 4.86 -25.83
N MET A 30 5.28 5.25 -26.59
CA MET A 30 6.41 4.36 -26.93
C MET A 30 7.39 4.16 -25.77
N ASN A 31 7.47 5.11 -24.83
CA ASN A 31 8.39 5.08 -23.69
C ASN A 31 7.73 4.58 -22.39
N GLY A 32 6.47 4.16 -22.45
CA GLY A 32 5.77 3.46 -21.38
C GLY A 32 6.14 1.98 -21.41
N ASN A 33 6.93 1.56 -20.42
CA ASN A 33 7.40 0.21 -20.13
C ASN A 33 6.54 -0.92 -20.72
N GLY A 34 7.15 -1.67 -21.63
CA GLY A 34 6.69 -3.01 -21.97
C GLY A 34 6.96 -3.94 -20.80
N GLU A 35 5.90 -4.48 -20.22
CA GLU A 35 5.96 -5.77 -19.54
C GLU A 35 5.07 -6.73 -20.30
N SER A 36 5.74 -7.69 -20.91
CA SER A 36 5.21 -8.74 -21.75
C SER A 36 4.34 -9.69 -20.93
N MET A 37 3.13 -9.93 -21.42
CA MET A 37 2.32 -11.08 -21.07
C MET A 37 3.02 -12.37 -21.53
N GLU A 38 3.12 -13.36 -20.65
CA GLU A 38 3.21 -14.77 -21.03
C GLU A 38 2.37 -15.58 -20.04
N ASN A 39 1.19 -16.01 -20.48
CA ASN A 39 0.40 -17.04 -19.80
C ASN A 39 -0.30 -17.86 -20.88
N GLU A 40 0.31 -19.00 -21.23
CA GLU A 40 -0.31 -20.09 -21.97
C GLU A 40 -0.38 -21.32 -21.04
N GLY A 41 -1.49 -22.05 -21.06
CA GLY A 41 -1.50 -23.44 -20.58
C GLY A 41 -2.74 -23.89 -19.85
N LYS A 42 -3.73 -24.37 -20.59
CA LYS A 42 -5.07 -24.81 -20.18
C LYS A 42 -5.16 -26.32 -19.85
N THR A 43 -6.02 -26.65 -18.87
CA THR A 43 -6.90 -27.86 -18.70
C THR A 43 -6.36 -29.20 -18.17
N GLU A 44 -6.81 -29.48 -16.94
CA GLU A 44 -7.55 -30.63 -16.35
C GLU A 44 -7.12 -32.12 -16.43
N SER A 45 -7.23 -32.71 -15.23
CA SER A 45 -7.89 -33.98 -14.87
C SER A 45 -7.17 -35.31 -15.10
N VAL A 46 -6.65 -35.87 -14.01
CA VAL A 46 -6.89 -37.27 -13.64
C VAL A 46 -6.97 -37.37 -12.10
N SER A 47 -8.12 -37.76 -11.53
CA SER A 47 -8.17 -38.41 -10.21
C SER A 47 -7.76 -39.88 -10.40
N GLU A 48 -7.12 -40.59 -9.46
CA GLU A 48 -7.71 -41.07 -8.22
C GLU A 48 -6.66 -42.01 -7.55
N LEU A 49 -6.34 -41.74 -6.29
CA LEU A 49 -6.09 -42.71 -5.19
C LEU A 49 -4.72 -43.44 -4.95
N MET A 50 -4.31 -43.24 -3.67
CA MET A 50 -3.56 -44.05 -2.68
C MET A 50 -2.04 -44.24 -2.83
N MET A 51 -1.27 -43.66 -1.90
CA MET A 51 -0.84 -44.33 -0.66
C MET A 51 -0.02 -43.38 0.21
N GLU A 52 -0.26 -43.47 1.51
CA GLU A 52 0.40 -42.72 2.57
C GLU A 52 1.86 -43.17 2.72
N GLU A 53 2.81 -42.24 2.74
CA GLU A 53 4.01 -42.34 3.56
C GLU A 53 4.56 -40.93 3.84
N ASP A 54 4.38 -40.52 5.10
CA ASP A 54 5.27 -39.71 5.92
C ASP A 54 6.57 -39.23 5.24
N GLN A 55 6.70 -37.92 4.97
CA GLN A 55 7.83 -37.11 5.42
C GLN A 55 7.45 -35.62 5.46
N SER A 56 7.48 -35.08 6.67
CA SER A 56 7.44 -33.66 7.01
C SER A 56 8.47 -32.83 6.23
N ILE A 57 8.03 -31.84 5.45
CA ILE A 57 8.63 -30.48 5.39
C ILE A 57 7.51 -29.50 4.99
N THR A 58 6.74 -29.02 5.96
CA THR A 58 5.97 -27.78 5.78
C THR A 58 6.98 -26.64 5.82
N ASN A 59 7.31 -26.09 4.65
CA ASN A 59 8.09 -24.88 4.55
C ASN A 59 7.18 -23.66 4.82
N GLU A 60 6.63 -23.61 6.03
CA GLU A 60 5.99 -22.45 6.62
C GLU A 60 6.93 -21.93 7.70
N ASN A 61 7.87 -21.07 7.30
CA ASN A 61 8.56 -20.11 8.16
C ASN A 61 9.59 -19.32 7.33
N MET A 62 9.10 -18.56 6.36
CA MET A 62 9.74 -17.29 6.05
C MET A 62 8.88 -16.22 6.70
N MET A 63 9.24 -15.83 7.92
CA MET A 63 8.97 -14.56 8.63
C MET A 63 9.27 -14.78 10.13
N ASN A 64 10.53 -15.07 10.48
CA ASN A 64 10.98 -14.85 11.87
C ASN A 64 12.40 -14.32 11.87
N GLU A 65 12.53 -13.05 11.53
CA GLU A 65 13.77 -12.31 11.70
C GLU A 65 13.46 -10.88 12.16
N ASN A 66 12.84 -10.73 13.34
CA ASN A 66 13.07 -9.56 14.19
C ASN A 66 12.48 -9.64 15.62
N GLN A 67 12.66 -10.77 16.32
CA GLN A 67 12.39 -10.83 17.76
C GLN A 67 13.50 -10.06 18.51
N ILE A 68 13.40 -8.74 18.54
CA ILE A 68 14.15 -7.94 19.52
C ILE A 68 13.49 -8.20 20.87
N GLU A 69 14.22 -8.80 21.81
CA GLU A 69 13.73 -9.04 23.17
C GLU A 69 13.13 -7.74 23.75
N GLY A 70 11.86 -7.83 24.19
CA GLY A 70 11.14 -6.70 24.77
C GLY A 70 10.42 -5.77 23.78
N VAL A 71 10.33 -6.11 22.49
CA VAL A 71 9.51 -5.38 21.50
C VAL A 71 8.41 -6.29 20.94
N THR A 72 7.16 -5.91 21.15
CA THR A 72 5.99 -6.58 20.56
C THR A 72 5.74 -6.01 19.17
N THR A 73 5.87 -6.82 18.13
CA THR A 73 5.53 -6.42 16.76
C THR A 73 4.05 -6.63 16.51
N ILE A 74 3.37 -5.62 15.96
CA ILE A 74 1.98 -5.71 15.50
C ILE A 74 1.93 -5.30 14.03
N GLU A 75 1.45 -6.21 13.19
CA GLU A 75 1.22 -5.95 11.77
C GLU A 75 -0.20 -5.42 11.57
N VAL A 76 -0.33 -4.35 10.78
CA VAL A 76 -1.60 -3.74 10.42
C VAL A 76 -1.66 -3.57 8.91
N ASN A 77 -2.58 -4.29 8.30
CA ASN A 77 -2.92 -4.16 6.89
C ASN A 77 -4.05 -3.14 6.72
N ALA A 78 -3.89 -2.22 5.78
CA ALA A 78 -4.89 -1.24 5.41
C ALA A 78 -5.31 -1.49 3.96
N GLY A 79 -6.58 -1.85 3.76
CA GLY A 79 -7.20 -1.92 2.44
C GLY A 79 -8.37 -0.95 2.33
N SER A 80 -9.18 -1.12 1.29
CA SER A 80 -10.32 -0.25 0.96
C SER A 80 -11.28 -0.01 2.13
N PHE A 81 -11.03 1.07 2.86
CA PHE A 81 -11.80 1.55 4.01
C PHE A 81 -11.81 0.63 5.23
N TYR A 82 -10.78 -0.20 5.42
CA TYR A 82 -10.67 -1.07 6.60
C TYR A 82 -9.23 -1.18 7.11
N TYR A 83 -9.11 -1.73 8.31
CA TYR A 83 -7.85 -2.22 8.87
C TYR A 83 -7.99 -3.67 9.32
N GLU A 84 -6.93 -4.43 9.15
CA GLU A 84 -6.78 -5.77 9.70
C GLU A 84 -5.47 -5.84 10.52
N PRO A 85 -5.53 -6.16 11.81
CA PRO A 85 -6.74 -6.40 12.59
C PRO A 85 -7.56 -5.11 12.78
N THR A 86 -8.86 -5.25 13.08
CA THR A 86 -9.73 -4.13 13.50
C THR A 86 -9.65 -3.89 15.01
N VAL A 87 -9.15 -4.86 15.78
CA VAL A 87 -8.89 -4.73 17.22
C VAL A 87 -7.48 -5.22 17.53
N MET A 88 -6.69 -4.35 18.16
CA MET A 88 -5.37 -4.67 18.69
C MET A 88 -5.43 -4.66 20.22
N LYS A 89 -4.58 -5.48 20.85
CA LYS A 89 -4.42 -5.53 22.31
C LYS A 89 -2.96 -5.40 22.68
N ALA A 90 -2.69 -4.64 23.73
CA ALA A 90 -1.36 -4.49 24.31
C ALA A 90 -1.47 -4.37 25.82
N LYS A 91 -0.36 -4.60 26.52
CA LYS A 91 -0.25 -4.33 27.95
C LYS A 91 0.38 -2.97 28.18
N LYS A 92 0.02 -2.34 29.30
CA LYS A 92 0.69 -1.13 29.74
C LYS A 92 2.21 -1.37 29.84
N GLY A 93 2.99 -0.52 29.16
CA GLY A 93 4.44 -0.59 29.14
C GLY A 93 5.02 -1.41 27.99
N ASP A 94 4.21 -2.07 27.17
CA ASP A 94 4.69 -2.74 25.97
C ASP A 94 5.36 -1.73 25.04
N LYS A 95 6.56 -2.07 24.57
CA LYS A 95 7.18 -1.37 23.44
C LYS A 95 6.65 -2.02 22.17
N ILE A 96 5.82 -1.29 21.44
CA ILE A 96 5.16 -1.77 20.22
C ILE A 96 5.95 -1.32 19.01
N ARG A 97 6.23 -2.25 18.10
CA ARG A 97 6.63 -1.97 16.72
C ARG A 97 5.43 -2.20 15.82
N LEU A 98 4.86 -1.12 15.30
CA LEU A 98 3.73 -1.18 14.38
C LEU A 98 4.28 -1.27 12.95
N VAL A 99 4.00 -2.37 12.26
CA VAL A 99 4.32 -2.57 10.84
C VAL A 99 3.03 -2.34 10.04
N PHE A 100 2.94 -1.19 9.40
CA PHE A 100 1.76 -0.76 8.66
C PHE A 100 1.93 -1.02 7.17
N TYR A 101 1.06 -1.80 6.56
CA TYR A 101 1.08 -2.10 5.13
C TYR A 101 -0.18 -1.56 4.43
N SER A 102 -0.01 -0.75 3.40
CA SER A 102 -1.10 -0.22 2.59
C SER A 102 -1.30 -1.11 1.36
N ILE A 103 -2.41 -1.84 1.25
CA ILE A 103 -2.64 -2.86 0.22
C ILE A 103 -2.97 -2.22 -1.14
N ASP A 104 -4.04 -1.43 -1.22
CA ASP A 104 -4.69 -1.05 -2.49
C ASP A 104 -4.72 0.48 -2.75
N MET A 105 -4.91 1.29 -1.72
CA MET A 105 -4.94 2.75 -1.78
C MET A 105 -3.88 3.37 -0.88
N MET A 106 -3.88 4.70 -0.79
CA MET A 106 -3.06 5.42 0.19
C MET A 106 -3.80 5.51 1.52
N HIS A 107 -3.12 5.11 2.59
CA HIS A 107 -3.66 5.10 3.93
C HIS A 107 -2.62 5.64 4.90
N ASP A 108 -3.10 6.24 5.99
CA ASP A 108 -2.30 6.54 7.16
C ASP A 108 -2.87 5.78 8.37
N PHE A 109 -2.28 5.98 9.53
CA PHE A 109 -2.74 5.39 10.79
C PHE A 109 -2.51 6.41 11.90
N ASN A 110 -3.58 6.84 12.58
CA ASN A 110 -3.49 7.85 13.63
C ASN A 110 -4.22 7.39 14.89
N ILE A 111 -3.58 7.58 16.06
CA ILE A 111 -4.22 7.55 17.37
C ILE A 111 -3.91 8.88 18.04
N ASP A 112 -4.90 9.77 18.11
CA ASP A 112 -4.67 11.16 18.56
C ASP A 112 -4.33 11.22 20.04
N GLU A 113 -5.01 10.42 20.87
CA GLU A 113 -4.85 10.39 22.32
C GLU A 113 -3.46 9.89 22.75
N LEU A 114 -2.80 9.09 21.91
CA LEU A 114 -1.46 8.56 22.15
C LEU A 114 -0.37 9.29 21.34
N GLY A 115 -0.75 10.23 20.47
CA GLY A 115 0.18 10.91 19.57
C GLY A 115 0.87 9.98 18.55
N VAL A 116 0.30 8.80 18.30
CA VAL A 116 0.85 7.78 17.39
C VAL A 116 0.40 8.09 15.97
N LYS A 117 1.36 8.23 15.05
CA LYS A 117 1.08 8.56 13.65
C LYS A 117 2.00 7.79 12.70
N VAL A 118 1.40 7.08 11.75
CA VAL A 118 2.05 6.67 10.50
C VAL A 118 1.66 7.71 9.45
N PRO A 119 2.61 8.33 8.73
CA PRO A 119 2.26 9.28 7.67
C PRO A 119 1.50 8.57 6.55
N VAL A 120 0.93 9.35 5.63
CA VAL A 120 0.24 8.79 4.45
C VAL A 120 1.20 7.91 3.64
N THR A 121 0.93 6.61 3.64
CA THR A 121 1.67 5.55 2.96
C THR A 121 0.97 5.19 1.66
N LYS A 122 1.72 5.05 0.58
CA LYS A 122 1.19 4.71 -0.76
C LYS A 122 0.78 3.24 -0.84
N ALA A 123 -0.10 2.90 -1.78
CA ALA A 123 -0.45 1.52 -2.09
C ALA A 123 0.80 0.66 -2.38
N GLY A 124 0.82 -0.57 -1.87
CA GLY A 124 1.93 -1.51 -1.95
C GLY A 124 3.13 -1.17 -1.06
N VAL A 125 3.05 -0.14 -0.21
CA VAL A 125 4.18 0.30 0.63
C VAL A 125 3.96 -0.05 2.09
N THR A 126 5.04 -0.44 2.77
CA THR A 126 5.09 -0.67 4.21
C THR A 126 5.74 0.53 4.91
N SER A 127 5.25 0.87 6.09
CA SER A 127 5.81 1.89 6.98
C SER A 127 5.86 1.34 8.41
N THR A 128 6.91 1.66 9.15
CA THR A 128 7.11 1.12 10.49
C THR A 128 7.35 2.24 11.48
N ILE A 129 6.71 2.16 12.63
CA ILE A 129 6.95 3.05 13.77
C ILE A 129 7.09 2.24 15.06
N GLU A 130 7.69 2.86 16.08
CA GLU A 130 7.73 2.31 17.43
C GLU A 130 7.13 3.30 18.42
N PHE A 131 6.37 2.79 19.39
CA PHE A 131 5.83 3.57 20.49
C PHE A 131 5.70 2.72 21.75
N THR A 132 5.51 3.36 22.89
CA THR A 132 5.24 2.66 24.16
C THR A 132 3.76 2.81 24.52
N ALA A 133 3.10 1.70 24.82
CA ALA A 133 1.71 1.67 25.30
C ALA A 133 1.65 2.09 26.78
N ASP A 134 1.90 3.38 27.08
CA ASP A 134 2.05 3.86 28.46
C ASP A 134 0.75 4.25 29.16
N THR A 135 -0.36 4.31 28.41
CA THR A 135 -1.65 4.79 28.88
C THR A 135 -2.71 3.70 28.71
N VAL A 136 -3.28 3.23 29.82
CA VAL A 136 -4.37 2.23 29.83
C VAL A 136 -5.64 2.85 29.28
N GLY A 137 -6.37 2.10 28.45
CA GLY A 137 -7.61 2.59 27.86
C GLY A 137 -7.98 1.87 26.57
N THR A 138 -9.00 2.43 25.91
CA THR A 138 -9.46 2.00 24.59
C THR A 138 -9.33 3.19 23.66
N PHE A 139 -8.56 3.05 22.60
CA PHE A 139 -8.18 4.13 21.69
C PHE A 139 -8.59 3.79 20.28
N GLU A 140 -9.26 4.72 19.59
CA GLU A 140 -9.57 4.54 18.17
C GLU A 140 -8.32 4.85 17.35
N TYR A 141 -7.96 3.96 16.43
CA TYR A 141 -7.07 4.30 15.33
C TYR A 141 -7.88 4.48 14.05
N TYR A 142 -7.46 5.44 13.22
CA TYR A 142 -8.21 5.81 12.02
C TYR A 142 -7.33 6.32 10.88
N CYS A 143 -7.93 6.33 9.68
CA CYS A 143 -7.36 6.90 8.47
C CYS A 143 -7.85 8.35 8.27
N SER A 144 -6.93 9.32 8.19
CA SER A 144 -7.25 10.74 7.98
C SER A 144 -7.37 11.12 6.51
N VAL A 145 -7.09 10.20 5.58
CA VAL A 145 -7.19 10.43 4.14
C VAL A 145 -8.66 10.64 3.75
N GLY A 146 -9.00 11.86 3.30
CA GLY A 146 -10.32 12.18 2.75
C GLY A 146 -11.48 11.84 3.70
N ASN A 147 -12.40 10.99 3.24
CA ASN A 147 -13.53 10.49 4.01
C ASN A 147 -13.36 9.03 4.47
N HIS A 148 -12.14 8.48 4.45
CA HIS A 148 -11.91 7.05 4.73
C HIS A 148 -12.37 6.65 6.14
N ARG A 149 -12.07 7.46 7.17
CA ARG A 149 -12.62 7.26 8.54
C ARG A 149 -14.15 7.21 8.54
N ALA A 150 -14.80 8.16 7.85
CA ALA A 150 -16.26 8.22 7.77
C ALA A 150 -16.88 7.04 7.00
N GLN A 151 -16.09 6.38 6.16
CA GLN A 151 -16.47 5.15 5.45
C GLN A 151 -16.19 3.87 6.24
N GLY A 152 -15.67 3.99 7.47
CA GLY A 152 -15.45 2.86 8.37
C GLY A 152 -13.99 2.44 8.52
N GLN A 153 -13.03 3.21 7.99
CA GLN A 153 -11.61 2.94 8.19
C GLN A 153 -11.15 3.37 9.60
N VAL A 154 -11.64 2.62 10.57
CA VAL A 154 -11.39 2.75 12.00
C VAL A 154 -11.09 1.37 12.59
N GLY A 155 -10.34 1.34 13.67
CA GLY A 155 -10.23 0.19 14.55
C GLY A 155 -9.86 0.62 15.96
N THR A 156 -9.63 -0.35 16.83
CA THR A 156 -9.49 -0.11 18.26
C THR A 156 -8.23 -0.73 18.84
N LEU A 157 -7.40 0.06 19.51
CA LEU A 157 -6.32 -0.42 20.36
C LEU A 157 -6.79 -0.45 21.82
N ILE A 158 -6.72 -1.63 22.43
CA ILE A 158 -7.02 -1.82 23.86
C ILE A 158 -5.69 -1.98 24.59
N ILE A 159 -5.44 -1.12 25.58
CA ILE A 159 -4.27 -1.19 26.46
C ILE A 159 -4.76 -1.54 27.86
N GLU A 160 -4.33 -2.68 28.39
CA GLU A 160 -4.70 -3.20 29.73
C GLU A 160 -3.53 -3.27 30.73
#